data_AF-A0A4U1WDC8-F1
#
_entry.id   AF-A0A4U1WDC8-F1
#
_cell.length_a   1.000
_cell.length_b   1.000
_cell.length_c   1.000
_cell.angle_alpha   90.00
_cell.angle_beta   90.00
_cell.angle_gamma   90.00
#
_symmetry.space_group_name_H-M   'P 1'
#
loop_
_entity.id
_entity.type
_entity.pdbx_description
1 polymer ?
#
loop_
_entity_poly.entity_id
_entity_poly.type
_entity_poly.pdbx_seq_one_letter_code
_entity_poly.pdbx_strand_id
1 'polypeptide(L)'
;MFVVISVGLSLLVLAALFHFSRKRQTALSHRFETLVLLRELLLLSRKHRAATHYTLAYKLSSDSIRKVNEIYDNILEVSELLQSHVSFDSRPMYRIYHLKLIAMHSDWQNRSLVRNQSIHGKTIRHSMFLMDEVMIIWLIQSEREDMSSEYHMNWQQILDCMEILTKLRMCIPDMEKPEEYARFKFYASQTHRKLNQLSIICPISSGSPICTRAMHALTEIASSTEAIQPVDSMYELTSDISSVVSQVYDQVLSDITRSLYQPLPDINEKVINTRLSVHHYM
;
A
#
# COMPACT_ATOMS: atom_id res chain seq x y z
N MET A 1 -12.39 45.67 -39.51
CA MET A 1 -12.82 44.27 -39.70
C MET A 1 -11.77 43.27 -39.25
N PHE A 2 -10.54 43.33 -39.76
CA PHE A 2 -9.46 42.40 -39.41
C PHE A 2 -9.12 42.35 -37.90
N VAL A 3 -9.09 43.51 -37.24
CA VAL A 3 -8.85 43.60 -35.78
C VAL A 3 -9.94 42.90 -34.98
N VAL A 4 -11.21 43.07 -35.34
CA VAL A 4 -12.35 42.44 -34.65
C VAL A 4 -12.33 40.92 -34.84
N ILE A 5 -12.01 40.44 -36.05
CA ILE A 5 -11.87 39.01 -36.35
C ILE A 5 -10.69 38.41 -35.56
N SER A 6 -9.55 39.10 -35.52
CA SER A 6 -8.36 38.67 -34.78
C SER A 6 -8.63 38.57 -33.27
N VAL A 7 -9.27 39.60 -32.67
CA VAL A 7 -9.66 39.59 -31.26
C VAL A 7 -10.65 38.46 -30.96
N GLY A 8 -11.64 38.25 -31.84
CA GLY A 8 -12.58 37.14 -31.70
C GLY A 8 -11.91 35.77 -31.72
N LEU A 9 -10.95 35.56 -32.63
CA LEU A 9 -10.17 34.32 -32.71
C LEU A 9 -9.30 34.11 -31.46
N SER A 10 -8.64 35.16 -30.97
CA SER A 10 -7.83 35.09 -29.74
C SER A 10 -8.68 34.72 -28.52
N LEU A 11 -9.87 35.31 -28.37
CA LEU A 11 -10.81 34.96 -27.30
C LEU A 11 -11.27 33.51 -27.38
N LEU A 12 -11.53 33.00 -28.60
CA LEU A 12 -11.92 31.61 -28.82
C LEU A 12 -10.78 30.64 -28.44
N VAL A 13 -9.55 30.94 -28.86
CA VAL A 13 -8.35 30.16 -28.46
C VAL A 13 -8.18 30.18 -26.94
N LEU A 14 -8.32 31.34 -26.30
CA LEU A 14 -8.19 31.46 -24.85
C LEU A 14 -9.28 30.65 -24.11
N ALA A 15 -10.53 30.72 -24.57
CA ALA A 15 -11.63 29.95 -24.02
C ALA A 15 -11.39 28.43 -24.16
N ALA A 16 -10.89 28.00 -25.32
CA ALA A 16 -10.51 26.60 -25.54
C ALA A 16 -9.38 26.17 -24.60
N LEU A 17 -8.30 26.94 -24.50
CA LEU A 17 -7.19 26.67 -23.58
C LEU A 17 -7.64 26.60 -22.12
N PHE A 18 -8.51 27.51 -21.70
CA PHE A 18 -9.08 27.51 -20.35
C PHE A 18 -9.93 26.26 -20.08
N HIS A 19 -10.77 25.87 -21.05
CA HIS A 19 -11.57 24.64 -20.95
C HIS A 19 -10.71 23.38 -20.85
N PHE A 20 -9.69 23.25 -21.71
CA PHE A 20 -8.75 22.13 -21.67
C PHE A 20 -7.92 22.10 -20.38
N SER A 21 -7.45 23.25 -19.92
CA SER A 21 -6.73 23.39 -18.66
C SER A 21 -7.57 22.92 -17.48
N ARG A 22 -8.82 23.36 -17.37
CA ARG A 22 -9.74 22.95 -16.30
C ARG A 22 -10.07 21.45 -16.35
N LYS A 23 -10.27 20.90 -17.54
CA LYS A 23 -10.47 19.46 -17.74
C LYS A 23 -9.25 18.66 -17.27
N ARG A 24 -8.04 19.09 -17.64
CA ARG A 24 -6.78 18.49 -17.19
C ARG A 24 -6.62 18.56 -15.67
N GLN A 25 -6.87 19.72 -15.07
CA GLN A 25 -6.80 19.90 -13.62
C GLN A 25 -7.75 18.98 -12.86
N THR A 26 -8.97 18.82 -13.37
CA THR A 26 -9.98 17.91 -12.78
C THR A 26 -9.49 16.46 -12.83
N ALA A 27 -8.94 16.02 -13.97
CA ALA A 27 -8.40 14.67 -14.10
C ALA A 27 -7.19 14.42 -13.19
N LEU A 28 -6.29 15.40 -13.05
CA LEU A 28 -5.14 15.35 -12.13
C LEU A 28 -5.60 15.22 -10.68
N SER A 29 -6.54 16.09 -10.24
CA SER A 29 -7.10 16.05 -8.89
C SER A 29 -7.80 14.73 -8.60
N HIS A 30 -8.51 14.17 -9.59
CA HIS A 30 -9.23 12.91 -9.45
C HIS A 30 -8.27 11.73 -9.21
N ARG A 31 -7.19 11.64 -9.98
CA ARG A 31 -6.14 10.61 -9.79
C ARG A 31 -5.40 10.77 -8.48
N PHE A 32 -5.06 12.01 -8.15
CA PHE A 32 -4.41 12.33 -6.89
C PHE A 32 -5.21 11.80 -5.71
N GLU A 33 -6.51 12.12 -5.65
CA GLU A 33 -7.36 11.69 -4.54
C GLU A 33 -7.58 10.18 -4.54
N THR A 34 -7.75 9.55 -5.71
CA THR A 34 -7.84 8.09 -5.83
C THR A 34 -6.60 7.41 -5.24
N LEU A 35 -5.41 7.93 -5.56
CA LEU A 35 -4.14 7.41 -5.05
C LEU A 35 -4.03 7.60 -3.53
N VAL A 36 -4.47 8.73 -2.99
CA VAL A 36 -4.47 8.99 -1.55
C VAL A 36 -5.37 8.00 -0.81
N LEU A 37 -6.61 7.80 -1.27
CA LEU A 37 -7.55 6.85 -0.65
C LEU A 37 -7.02 5.41 -0.70
N LEU A 38 -6.36 5.01 -1.79
CA LEU A 38 -5.71 3.69 -1.88
C LEU A 38 -4.52 3.55 -0.91
N ARG A 39 -3.74 4.61 -0.68
CA ARG A 39 -2.66 4.62 0.33
C ARG A 39 -3.22 4.48 1.74
N GLU A 40 -4.35 5.12 2.04
CA GLU A 40 -5.07 4.97 3.31
C GLU A 40 -5.55 3.53 3.51
N LEU A 41 -6.19 2.93 2.49
CA LEU A 41 -6.62 1.53 2.53
C LEU A 41 -5.46 0.54 2.67
N LEU A 42 -4.31 0.81 2.05
CA LEU A 42 -3.09 0.02 2.24
C LEU A 42 -2.65 0.05 3.72
N LEU A 43 -2.58 1.23 4.33
CA LEU A 43 -2.21 1.39 5.74
C LEU A 43 -3.21 0.67 6.65
N LEU A 44 -4.50 0.92 6.47
CA LEU A 44 -5.56 0.33 7.28
C LEU A 44 -5.57 -1.20 7.16
N SER A 45 -5.39 -1.75 5.94
CA SER A 45 -5.28 -3.20 5.72
C SER A 45 -4.09 -3.81 6.46
N ARG A 46 -2.95 -3.12 6.49
CA ARG A 46 -1.77 -3.57 7.26
C ARG A 46 -2.01 -3.52 8.77
N LYS A 47 -2.69 -2.47 9.27
CA LYS A 47 -3.10 -2.36 10.67
C LYS A 47 -4.10 -3.45 11.07
N HIS A 48 -5.11 -3.70 10.24
CA HIS A 48 -6.08 -4.76 10.45
C HIS A 48 -5.40 -6.14 10.52
N ARG A 49 -4.41 -6.40 9.64
CA ARG A 49 -3.59 -7.62 9.71
C ARG A 49 -2.86 -7.74 11.05
N ALA A 50 -2.24 -6.66 11.54
CA ALA A 50 -1.54 -6.67 12.82
C ALA A 50 -2.50 -6.89 14.01
N ALA A 51 -3.64 -6.21 14.02
CA ALA A 51 -4.64 -6.31 15.07
C ALA A 51 -5.31 -7.70 15.13
N THR A 52 -5.70 -8.25 13.97
CA THR A 52 -6.25 -9.61 13.89
C THR A 52 -5.20 -10.65 14.29
N HIS A 53 -3.94 -10.48 13.86
CA HIS A 53 -2.85 -11.36 14.28
C HIS A 53 -2.65 -11.34 15.80
N TYR A 54 -2.52 -10.17 16.40
CA TYR A 54 -2.39 -10.02 17.85
C TYR A 54 -3.55 -10.71 18.59
N THR A 55 -4.77 -10.50 18.11
CA THR A 55 -5.95 -11.07 18.74
C THR A 55 -5.99 -12.60 18.64
N LEU A 56 -5.62 -13.16 17.48
CA LEU A 56 -5.56 -14.61 17.26
C LEU A 56 -4.40 -15.28 18.00
N ALA A 57 -3.25 -14.61 18.11
CA ALA A 57 -2.04 -15.18 18.70
C ALA A 57 -2.03 -15.13 20.24
N TYR A 58 -2.54 -14.05 20.84
CA TYR A 58 -2.33 -13.80 22.28
C TYR A 58 -3.61 -13.69 23.08
N LYS A 59 -4.66 -13.04 22.56
CA LYS A 59 -5.83 -12.71 23.38
C LYS A 59 -7.07 -12.38 22.57
N LEU A 60 -7.98 -13.34 22.48
CA LEU A 60 -9.37 -13.09 22.08
C LEU A 60 -10.12 -12.45 23.27
N SER A 61 -10.27 -11.13 23.22
CA SER A 61 -11.00 -10.35 24.23
C SER A 61 -11.94 -9.37 23.54
N SER A 62 -12.98 -8.93 24.25
CA SER A 62 -13.89 -7.90 23.75
C SER A 62 -13.15 -6.65 23.29
N ASP A 63 -12.12 -6.22 24.04
CA ASP A 63 -11.32 -5.05 23.70
C ASP A 63 -10.47 -5.22 22.44
N SER A 64 -9.83 -6.37 22.26
CA SER A 64 -9.03 -6.65 21.06
C SER A 64 -9.91 -6.80 19.82
N ILE A 65 -11.09 -7.42 19.95
CA ILE A 65 -12.09 -7.51 18.89
C ILE A 65 -12.62 -6.12 18.53
N ARG A 66 -12.95 -5.28 19.52
CA ARG A 66 -13.40 -3.90 19.29
C ARG A 66 -12.38 -3.11 18.48
N LYS A 67 -11.09 -3.17 18.82
CA LYS A 67 -10.03 -2.49 18.06
C LYS A 67 -9.94 -2.97 16.61
N VAL A 68 -10.12 -4.26 16.36
CA VAL A 68 -10.16 -4.80 14.99
C VAL A 68 -11.35 -4.22 14.22
N ASN A 69 -12.52 -4.15 14.86
CA ASN A 69 -13.73 -3.62 14.24
C ASN A 69 -13.62 -2.11 13.96
N GLU A 70 -13.06 -1.32 14.87
CA GLU A 70 -12.81 0.12 14.63
C GLU A 70 -11.93 0.35 13.38
N ILE A 71 -10.88 -0.46 13.20
CA ILE A 71 -10.05 -0.39 11.99
C ILE A 71 -10.85 -0.81 10.75
N TYR A 72 -11.71 -1.82 10.88
CA TYR A 72 -12.54 -2.30 9.78
C TYR A 72 -13.61 -1.28 9.35
N ASP A 73 -14.22 -0.58 10.30
CA ASP A 73 -15.19 0.49 10.01
C ASP A 73 -14.51 1.60 9.18
N ASN A 74 -13.30 2.02 9.57
CA ASN A 74 -12.48 2.95 8.79
C ASN A 74 -12.15 2.40 7.38
N ILE A 75 -11.87 1.10 7.25
CA ILE A 75 -11.64 0.47 5.94
C ILE A 75 -12.87 0.58 5.06
N LEU A 76 -14.06 0.30 5.61
CA LEU A 76 -15.31 0.37 4.84
C LEU A 76 -15.58 1.80 4.39
N GLU A 77 -15.49 2.77 5.30
CA GLU A 77 -15.75 4.19 4.99
C GLU A 77 -14.82 4.72 3.89
N VAL A 78 -13.50 4.50 4.01
CA VAL A 78 -12.53 4.90 2.96
C VAL A 78 -12.81 4.17 1.64
N SER A 79 -13.20 2.89 1.69
CA SER A 79 -13.49 2.11 0.47
C SER A 79 -14.79 2.53 -0.22
N GLU A 80 -15.77 3.02 0.52
CA GLU A 80 -17.01 3.58 -0.01
C GLU A 80 -16.75 4.95 -0.64
N LEU A 81 -15.98 5.79 0.04
CA LEU A 81 -15.50 7.07 -0.50
C LEU A 81 -14.73 6.89 -1.81
N LEU A 82 -13.85 5.88 -1.87
CA LEU A 82 -13.14 5.52 -3.10
C LEU A 82 -14.12 5.16 -4.22
N GLN A 83 -15.15 4.36 -3.95
CA GLN A 83 -16.14 3.96 -4.95
C GLN A 83 -17.06 5.10 -5.42
N SER A 84 -17.37 6.07 -4.55
CA SER A 84 -18.11 7.26 -4.92
C SER A 84 -17.27 8.23 -5.73
N HIS A 85 -15.97 8.30 -5.46
CA HIS A 85 -15.03 9.19 -6.13
C HIS A 85 -14.69 8.74 -7.55
N VAL A 86 -14.41 7.44 -7.75
CA VAL A 86 -13.92 6.92 -9.05
C VAL A 86 -14.94 7.00 -10.18
N SER A 87 -14.45 7.10 -11.42
CA SER A 87 -15.30 7.15 -12.62
C SER A 87 -16.13 5.88 -12.81
N PHE A 88 -17.26 6.00 -13.49
CA PHE A 88 -18.15 4.87 -13.76
C PHE A 88 -17.43 3.68 -14.42
N ASP A 89 -16.57 3.95 -15.42
CA ASP A 89 -15.86 2.91 -16.17
C ASP A 89 -14.87 2.12 -15.32
N SER A 90 -14.27 2.77 -14.31
CA SER A 90 -13.29 2.14 -13.42
C SER A 90 -13.94 1.56 -12.16
N ARG A 91 -15.16 1.97 -11.79
CA ARG A 91 -15.90 1.52 -10.60
C ARG A 91 -15.93 -0.01 -10.39
N PRO A 92 -16.05 -0.88 -11.42
CA PRO A 92 -16.05 -2.33 -11.22
C PRO A 92 -14.81 -2.87 -10.50
N MET A 93 -13.60 -2.37 -10.80
CA MET A 93 -12.37 -2.86 -10.16
C MET A 93 -12.32 -2.52 -8.66
N TYR A 94 -12.78 -1.32 -8.31
CA TYR A 94 -12.85 -0.86 -6.93
C TYR A 94 -13.95 -1.57 -6.13
N ARG A 95 -15.07 -1.91 -6.77
CA ARG A 95 -16.10 -2.76 -6.16
C ARG A 95 -15.57 -4.15 -5.83
N ILE A 96 -14.77 -4.76 -6.72
CA ILE A 96 -14.13 -6.06 -6.45
C ILE A 96 -13.17 -5.93 -5.26
N TYR A 97 -12.44 -4.82 -5.16
CA TYR A 97 -11.55 -4.58 -4.01
C TYR A 97 -12.32 -4.39 -2.71
N HIS A 98 -13.41 -3.63 -2.71
CA HIS A 98 -14.31 -3.50 -1.55
C HIS A 98 -14.85 -4.85 -1.07
N LEU A 99 -15.31 -5.71 -1.98
CA LEU A 99 -15.74 -7.07 -1.63
C LEU A 99 -14.61 -7.91 -1.01
N LYS A 100 -13.36 -7.72 -1.48
CA LYS A 100 -12.19 -8.36 -0.88
C LYS A 100 -11.86 -7.82 0.51
N LEU A 101 -12.10 -6.53 0.78
CA LEU A 101 -11.94 -5.94 2.11
C LEU A 101 -12.98 -6.52 3.09
N ILE A 102 -14.25 -6.66 2.66
CA ILE A 102 -15.28 -7.36 3.44
C ILE A 102 -14.88 -8.81 3.71
N ALA A 103 -14.47 -9.54 2.67
CA ALA A 103 -14.03 -10.93 2.82
C ALA A 103 -12.78 -11.06 3.69
N MET A 104 -11.90 -10.05 3.72
CA MET A 104 -10.73 -10.03 4.59
C MET A 104 -11.13 -10.01 6.07
N HIS A 105 -12.18 -9.27 6.42
CA HIS A 105 -12.71 -9.21 7.78
C HIS A 105 -13.61 -10.42 8.11
N SER A 106 -14.47 -10.86 7.20
CA SER A 106 -15.46 -11.92 7.46
C SER A 106 -14.84 -13.18 8.09
N ASP A 107 -15.37 -13.63 9.23
CA ASP A 107 -14.94 -14.86 9.91
C ASP A 107 -13.45 -14.91 10.29
N TRP A 108 -12.81 -13.75 10.51
CA TRP A 108 -11.37 -13.71 10.82
C TRP A 108 -11.00 -14.43 12.12
N GLN A 109 -11.92 -14.46 13.10
CA GLN A 109 -11.73 -15.02 14.43
C GLN A 109 -11.54 -16.54 14.42
N ASN A 110 -12.07 -17.23 13.42
CA ASN A 110 -12.01 -18.69 13.29
C ASN A 110 -10.89 -19.17 12.36
N ARG A 111 -10.03 -18.26 11.89
CA ARG A 111 -8.93 -18.59 10.96
C ARG A 111 -7.68 -19.00 11.71
N SER A 112 -6.93 -19.95 11.12
CA SER A 112 -5.54 -20.13 11.49
C SER A 112 -4.71 -18.88 11.17
N LEU A 113 -3.60 -18.68 11.90
CA LEU A 113 -2.67 -17.58 11.65
C LEU A 113 -2.20 -17.56 10.18
N VAL A 114 -1.84 -18.72 9.64
CA VAL A 114 -1.40 -18.87 8.23
C VAL A 114 -2.48 -18.42 7.25
N ARG A 115 -3.74 -18.85 7.45
CA ARG A 115 -4.86 -18.45 6.60
C ARG A 115 -5.13 -16.95 6.71
N ASN A 116 -5.06 -16.39 7.92
CA ASN A 116 -5.25 -14.97 8.14
C ASN A 116 -4.17 -14.13 7.42
N GLN A 117 -2.89 -14.53 7.52
CA GLN A 117 -1.78 -13.86 6.82
C GLN A 117 -1.95 -13.94 5.29
N SER A 118 -2.35 -15.10 4.75
CA SER A 118 -2.55 -15.30 3.32
C SER A 118 -3.64 -14.38 2.75
N ILE A 119 -4.79 -14.30 3.42
CA ILE A 119 -5.92 -13.47 2.98
C ILE A 119 -5.53 -11.98 3.00
N HIS A 120 -4.94 -11.51 4.10
CA HIS A 120 -4.48 -10.12 4.18
C HIS A 120 -3.40 -9.81 3.15
N GLY A 121 -2.43 -10.71 2.93
CA GLY A 121 -1.39 -10.51 1.92
C GLY A 121 -1.93 -10.41 0.49
N LYS A 122 -3.01 -11.14 0.18
CA LYS A 122 -3.73 -10.99 -1.10
C LYS A 122 -4.45 -9.64 -1.20
N THR A 123 -5.12 -9.21 -0.14
CA THR A 123 -5.84 -7.93 -0.11
C THR A 123 -4.91 -6.73 -0.18
N ILE A 124 -3.80 -6.75 0.56
CA ILE A 124 -2.75 -5.72 0.53
C ILE A 124 -2.16 -5.57 -0.88
N ARG A 125 -1.79 -6.69 -1.53
CA ARG A 125 -1.27 -6.65 -2.90
C ARG A 125 -2.31 -6.13 -3.89
N HIS A 126 -3.60 -6.44 -3.71
CA HIS A 126 -4.65 -5.87 -4.56
C HIS A 126 -4.71 -4.34 -4.47
N SER A 127 -4.52 -3.77 -3.28
CA SER A 127 -4.37 -2.31 -3.12
C SER A 127 -3.20 -1.76 -3.94
N MET A 128 -2.06 -2.45 -3.93
CA MET A 128 -0.87 -2.07 -4.69
C MET A 128 -1.05 -2.18 -6.21
N PHE A 129 -1.80 -3.17 -6.68
CA PHE A 129 -2.19 -3.27 -8.09
C PHE A 129 -3.11 -2.11 -8.51
N LEU A 130 -4.09 -1.73 -7.68
CA LEU A 130 -4.95 -0.59 -8.00
C LEU A 130 -4.17 0.74 -8.03
N MET A 131 -3.20 0.92 -7.13
CA MET A 131 -2.31 2.08 -7.18
C MET A 131 -1.45 2.08 -8.44
N ASP A 132 -0.99 0.91 -8.87
CA ASP A 132 -0.25 0.76 -10.14
C ASP A 132 -1.05 1.21 -11.35
N GLU A 133 -2.27 0.74 -11.47
CA GLU A 133 -3.18 1.14 -12.55
C GLU A 133 -3.38 2.66 -12.58
N VAL A 134 -3.59 3.29 -11.41
CA VAL A 134 -3.69 4.75 -11.32
C VAL A 134 -2.41 5.42 -11.81
N MET A 135 -1.24 4.96 -11.37
CA MET A 135 0.05 5.55 -11.73
C MET A 135 0.39 5.38 -13.21
N ILE A 136 0.19 4.19 -13.79
CA ILE A 136 0.45 3.93 -15.21
C ILE A 136 -0.45 4.80 -16.08
N ILE A 137 -1.75 4.85 -15.80
CA ILE A 137 -2.67 5.74 -16.52
C ILE A 137 -2.24 7.20 -16.38
N TRP A 138 -1.79 7.62 -15.20
CA TRP A 138 -1.33 8.99 -14.97
C TRP A 138 -0.07 9.32 -15.78
N LEU A 139 0.91 8.43 -15.78
CA LEU A 139 2.17 8.60 -16.50
C LEU A 139 1.97 8.64 -18.01
N ILE A 140 1.16 7.73 -18.56
CA ILE A 140 0.80 7.71 -19.99
C ILE A 140 0.13 9.02 -20.40
N GLN A 141 -0.87 9.47 -19.64
CA GLN A 141 -1.60 10.70 -19.98
C GLN A 141 -0.82 11.98 -19.74
N SER A 142 0.25 11.91 -18.94
CA SER A 142 1.17 13.03 -18.73
C SER A 142 2.34 13.01 -19.72
N GLU A 143 2.36 12.04 -20.65
CA GLU A 143 3.44 11.85 -21.63
C GLU A 143 4.81 11.69 -20.95
N ARG A 144 4.83 11.06 -19.76
CA ARG A 144 6.04 10.80 -18.97
C ARG A 144 6.52 9.36 -19.13
N GLU A 145 6.71 8.94 -20.38
CA GLU A 145 7.25 7.61 -20.70
C GLU A 145 8.65 7.40 -20.11
N ASP A 146 9.42 8.48 -19.98
CA ASP A 146 10.73 8.53 -19.32
C ASP A 146 10.65 7.97 -17.89
N MET A 147 9.59 8.31 -17.15
CA MET A 147 9.38 7.84 -15.78
C MET A 147 8.66 6.50 -15.70
N SER A 148 7.90 6.12 -16.73
CA SER A 148 7.07 4.91 -16.72
C SER A 148 7.89 3.63 -16.55
N SER A 149 9.03 3.53 -17.23
CA SER A 149 9.88 2.35 -17.16
C SER A 149 10.52 2.19 -15.78
N GLU A 150 11.04 3.29 -15.22
CA GLU A 150 11.63 3.32 -13.89
C GLU A 150 10.58 3.00 -12.80
N TYR A 151 9.41 3.64 -12.89
CA TYR A 151 8.30 3.39 -11.99
C TYR A 151 7.91 1.90 -11.98
N HIS A 152 7.67 1.32 -13.15
CA HIS A 152 7.23 -0.08 -13.24
C HIS A 152 8.28 -1.05 -12.70
N MET A 153 9.56 -0.82 -13.01
CA MET A 153 10.67 -1.61 -12.47
C MET A 153 10.75 -1.52 -10.94
N ASN A 154 10.55 -0.33 -10.37
CA ASN A 154 10.56 -0.12 -8.93
C ASN A 154 9.34 -0.77 -8.26
N TRP A 155 8.15 -0.56 -8.82
CA TRP A 155 6.90 -1.15 -8.34
C TRP A 155 6.96 -2.68 -8.30
N GLN A 156 7.47 -3.32 -9.35
CA GLN A 156 7.57 -4.79 -9.40
C GLN A 156 8.47 -5.32 -8.28
N GLN A 157 9.62 -4.67 -8.04
CA GLN A 157 10.54 -5.06 -6.96
C GLN A 157 9.89 -4.93 -5.57
N ILE A 158 9.14 -3.85 -5.35
CA ILE A 158 8.40 -3.60 -4.11
C ILE A 158 7.30 -4.65 -3.92
N LEU A 159 6.52 -4.94 -4.96
CA LEU A 159 5.45 -5.93 -4.92
C LEU A 159 5.99 -7.33 -4.62
N ASP A 160 7.06 -7.73 -5.30
CA ASP A 160 7.75 -9.01 -5.06
C ASP A 160 8.22 -9.12 -3.60
N CYS A 161 8.80 -8.05 -3.06
CA CYS A 161 9.23 -8.01 -1.66
C CYS A 161 8.03 -8.23 -0.72
N MET A 162 6.88 -7.63 -1.01
CA MET A 162 5.64 -7.85 -0.24
C MET A 162 5.08 -9.26 -0.32
N GLU A 163 5.17 -9.88 -1.48
CA GLU A 163 4.76 -11.27 -1.64
C GLU A 163 5.67 -12.21 -0.83
N ILE A 164 6.99 -12.05 -0.97
CA ILE A 164 7.97 -12.89 -0.26
C ILE A 164 7.86 -12.68 1.25
N LEU A 165 7.64 -11.46 1.72
CA LEU A 165 7.39 -11.18 3.14
C LEU A 165 6.11 -11.87 3.65
N THR A 166 5.07 -11.94 2.82
CA THR A 166 3.84 -12.68 3.17
C THR A 166 4.14 -14.17 3.32
N LYS A 167 4.95 -14.74 2.41
CA LYS A 167 5.38 -16.15 2.50
C LYS A 167 6.24 -16.40 3.74
N LEU A 168 7.16 -15.49 4.07
CA LEU A 168 7.96 -15.55 5.29
C LEU A 168 7.06 -15.60 6.54
N ARG A 169 6.09 -14.69 6.63
CA ARG A 169 5.12 -14.65 7.75
C ARG A 169 4.28 -15.90 7.92
N MET A 170 3.95 -16.56 6.81
CA MET A 170 3.17 -17.79 6.83
C MET A 170 3.95 -18.98 7.40
N CYS A 171 5.29 -18.92 7.42
CA CYS A 171 6.13 -19.98 7.98
C CYS A 171 6.38 -19.83 9.50
N ILE A 172 6.08 -18.67 10.08
CA ILE A 172 6.38 -18.37 11.49
C ILE A 172 5.67 -19.33 12.49
N PRO A 173 4.36 -19.65 12.36
CA PRO A 173 3.64 -20.43 13.38
C PRO A 173 4.23 -21.81 13.67
N ASP A 174 4.89 -22.43 12.69
CA ASP A 174 5.39 -23.80 12.76
C ASP A 174 6.93 -23.87 12.70
N MET A 175 7.63 -22.74 12.86
CA MET A 175 9.07 -22.64 12.61
C MET A 175 9.95 -23.44 13.58
N GLU A 176 9.39 -23.95 14.68
CA GLU A 176 10.07 -24.86 15.60
C GLU A 176 10.33 -26.25 14.97
N LYS A 177 9.56 -26.63 13.95
CA LYS A 177 9.75 -27.87 13.20
C LYS A 177 10.93 -27.71 12.24
N PRO A 178 11.91 -28.63 12.19
CA PRO A 178 13.12 -28.46 11.37
C PRO A 178 12.85 -28.20 9.88
N GLU A 179 11.88 -28.88 9.28
CA GLU A 179 11.50 -28.70 7.87
C GLU A 179 10.88 -27.31 7.60
N GLU A 180 10.01 -26.84 8.50
CA GLU A 180 9.40 -25.51 8.41
C GLU A 180 10.41 -24.41 8.72
N TYR A 181 11.40 -24.68 9.59
CA TYR A 181 12.50 -23.76 9.83
C TYR A 181 13.37 -23.56 8.58
N ALA A 182 13.68 -24.65 7.87
CA ALA A 182 14.41 -24.57 6.61
C ALA A 182 13.66 -23.70 5.57
N ARG A 183 12.32 -23.85 5.51
CA ARG A 183 11.45 -23.03 4.67
C ARG A 183 11.40 -21.56 5.12
N PHE A 184 11.34 -21.31 6.43
CA PHE A 184 11.43 -19.98 7.00
C PHE A 184 12.75 -19.30 6.62
N LYS A 185 13.89 -19.98 6.81
CA LYS A 185 15.23 -19.51 6.41
C LYS A 185 15.32 -19.19 4.91
N PHE A 186 14.72 -20.02 4.07
CA PHE A 186 14.68 -19.78 2.63
C PHE A 186 13.97 -18.47 2.29
N TYR A 187 12.80 -18.20 2.88
CA TYR A 187 12.10 -16.93 2.67
C TYR A 187 12.76 -15.75 3.38
N ALA A 188 13.44 -15.95 4.51
CA ALA A 188 14.20 -14.92 5.19
C ALA A 188 15.36 -14.44 4.30
N SER A 189 16.08 -15.39 3.69
CA SER A 189 17.17 -15.12 2.74
C SER A 189 16.67 -14.38 1.50
N GLN A 190 15.52 -14.77 0.95
CA GLN A 190 14.91 -14.04 -0.17
C GLN A 190 14.44 -12.64 0.22
N THR A 191 13.85 -12.49 1.41
CA THR A 191 13.42 -11.18 1.93
C THR A 191 14.62 -10.25 2.08
N HIS A 192 15.72 -10.75 2.63
CA HIS A 192 16.98 -10.00 2.75
C HIS A 192 17.50 -9.53 1.38
N ARG A 193 17.53 -10.43 0.38
CA ARG A 193 17.94 -10.07 -0.99
C ARG A 193 17.03 -9.00 -1.60
N LYS A 194 15.71 -9.11 -1.42
CA LYS A 194 14.75 -8.11 -1.91
C LYS A 194 14.91 -6.77 -1.19
N LEU A 195 15.14 -6.76 0.12
CA LEU A 195 15.41 -5.51 0.86
C LEU A 195 16.70 -4.83 0.40
N ASN A 196 17.76 -5.59 0.11
CA ASN A 196 18.95 -5.04 -0.53
C ASN A 196 18.64 -4.39 -1.88
N GLN A 197 17.78 -4.99 -2.71
CA GLN A 197 17.35 -4.37 -3.97
C GLN A 197 16.60 -3.06 -3.72
N LEU A 198 15.70 -3.02 -2.73
CA LEU A 198 14.98 -1.81 -2.36
C LEU A 198 15.90 -0.69 -1.85
N SER A 199 17.06 -1.02 -1.28
CA SER A 199 18.06 -0.02 -0.87
C SER A 199 18.70 0.75 -2.01
N ILE A 200 18.68 0.19 -3.22
CA ILE A 200 19.13 0.87 -4.43
C ILE A 200 18.05 1.86 -4.88
N ILE A 201 16.77 1.49 -4.74
CA ILE A 201 15.62 2.32 -5.12
C ILE A 201 15.47 3.53 -4.18
N CYS A 202 15.53 3.30 -2.87
CA CYS A 202 15.36 4.35 -1.86
C CYS A 202 16.43 4.23 -0.76
N PRO A 203 17.62 4.81 -0.97
CA PRO A 203 18.73 4.72 -0.03
C PRO A 203 18.40 5.24 1.37
N ILE A 204 17.56 6.26 1.47
CA ILE A 204 17.18 6.91 2.73
C ILE A 204 16.40 5.94 3.63
N SER A 205 15.41 5.24 3.06
CA SER A 205 14.61 4.26 3.81
C SER A 205 15.46 3.08 4.28
N SER A 206 16.47 2.70 3.50
CA SER A 206 17.38 1.61 3.84
C SER A 206 18.48 1.96 4.83
N GLY A 207 18.86 3.23 4.92
CA GLY A 207 19.70 3.76 5.99
C GLY A 207 18.98 3.93 7.33
N SER A 208 17.66 3.68 7.38
CA SER A 208 16.91 3.80 8.63
C SER A 208 17.35 2.73 9.64
N PRO A 209 17.40 3.05 10.95
CA PRO A 209 17.77 2.08 11.99
C PRO A 209 16.89 0.82 11.97
N ILE A 210 15.61 0.96 11.60
CA ILE A 210 14.66 -0.16 11.50
C ILE A 210 15.09 -1.11 10.37
N CYS A 211 15.41 -0.57 9.18
CA CYS A 211 15.86 -1.39 8.06
C CYS A 211 17.20 -2.07 8.37
N THR A 212 18.17 -1.36 8.94
CA THR A 212 19.48 -1.94 9.30
C THR A 212 19.34 -3.08 10.32
N ARG A 213 18.52 -2.91 11.36
CA ARG A 213 18.24 -3.98 12.33
C ARG A 213 17.56 -5.17 11.68
N ALA A 214 16.58 -4.93 10.82
CA ALA A 214 15.88 -6.01 10.13
C ALA A 214 16.82 -6.80 9.20
N MET A 215 17.70 -6.12 8.48
CA MET A 215 18.73 -6.73 7.63
C MET A 215 19.72 -7.59 8.43
N HIS A 216 20.17 -7.09 9.57
CA HIS A 216 21.04 -7.84 10.47
C HIS A 216 20.33 -9.10 11.01
N ALA A 217 19.10 -8.96 11.51
CA ALA A 217 18.32 -10.08 12.02
C ALA A 217 18.08 -11.17 10.94
N LEU A 218 17.77 -10.77 9.70
CA LEU A 218 17.63 -11.73 8.61
C LEU A 218 18.94 -12.46 8.27
N THR A 219 20.08 -11.78 8.40
CA THR A 219 21.41 -12.38 8.18
C THR A 219 21.72 -13.43 9.26
N GLU A 220 21.42 -13.11 10.52
CA GLU A 220 21.60 -14.03 11.65
C GLU A 220 20.68 -15.26 11.54
N ILE A 221 19.42 -15.07 11.13
CA ILE A 221 18.49 -16.17 10.85
C ILE A 221 19.06 -17.06 9.73
N ALA A 222 19.58 -16.47 8.66
CA ALA A 222 20.13 -17.22 7.54
C ALA A 222 21.35 -18.09 7.93
N SER A 223 22.18 -17.63 8.88
CA SER A 223 23.35 -18.36 9.36
C SER A 223 23.05 -19.37 10.47
N SER A 224 21.97 -19.20 11.24
CA SER A 224 21.60 -20.10 12.34
C SER A 224 21.18 -21.51 11.87
N THR A 225 21.52 -22.54 12.64
CA THR A 225 21.14 -23.95 12.35
C THR A 225 19.83 -24.38 13.00
N GLU A 226 19.40 -23.68 14.04
CA GLU A 226 18.20 -24.00 14.83
C GLU A 226 17.32 -22.75 15.01
N ALA A 227 16.03 -22.97 15.26
CA ALA A 227 15.05 -21.93 15.54
C ALA A 227 15.20 -21.44 16.99
N ILE A 228 16.18 -20.56 17.22
CA ILE A 228 16.49 -20.05 18.56
C ILE A 228 15.65 -18.79 18.87
N GLN A 229 15.14 -18.13 17.83
CA GLN A 229 14.42 -16.88 17.96
C GLN A 229 12.97 -17.11 18.39
N PRO A 230 12.42 -16.30 19.32
CA PRO A 230 11.00 -16.37 19.66
C PRO A 230 10.10 -16.05 18.47
N VAL A 231 8.96 -16.74 18.38
CA VAL A 231 7.92 -16.53 17.36
C VAL A 231 7.49 -15.06 17.30
N ASP A 232 7.27 -14.44 18.46
CA ASP A 232 6.81 -13.05 18.57
C ASP A 232 7.82 -12.07 17.96
N SER A 233 9.11 -12.28 18.22
CA SER A 233 10.19 -11.48 17.64
C SER A 233 10.25 -11.60 16.12
N MET A 234 9.88 -12.74 15.54
CA MET A 234 9.78 -12.90 14.08
C MET A 234 8.59 -12.15 13.50
N TYR A 235 7.47 -12.09 14.22
CA TYR A 235 6.33 -11.27 13.81
C TYR A 235 6.63 -9.77 13.89
N GLU A 236 7.34 -9.32 14.92
CA GLU A 236 7.84 -7.94 15.03
C GLU A 236 8.78 -7.60 13.88
N LEU A 237 9.79 -8.44 13.63
CA LEU A 237 10.73 -8.30 12.51
C LEU A 237 9.99 -8.16 11.17
N THR A 238 9.04 -9.05 10.88
CA THR A 238 8.28 -8.95 9.63
C THR A 238 7.38 -7.72 9.57
N SER A 239 6.89 -7.23 10.71
CA SER A 239 6.14 -5.96 10.82
C SER A 239 7.01 -4.77 10.43
N ASP A 240 8.21 -4.68 11.00
CA ASP A 240 9.22 -3.67 10.69
C ASP A 240 9.58 -3.69 9.20
N ILE A 241 9.86 -4.87 8.64
CA ILE A 241 10.11 -5.04 7.21
C ILE A 241 8.92 -4.55 6.38
N SER A 242 7.69 -4.87 6.79
CA SER A 242 6.49 -4.41 6.08
C SER A 242 6.36 -2.89 6.08
N SER A 243 6.80 -2.22 7.14
CA SER A 243 6.83 -0.76 7.23
C SER A 243 7.87 -0.17 6.31
N VAL A 244 9.08 -0.72 6.30
CA VAL A 244 10.15 -0.30 5.38
C VAL A 244 9.69 -0.42 3.92
N VAL A 245 9.17 -1.57 3.50
CA VAL A 245 8.74 -1.77 2.10
C VAL A 245 7.59 -0.83 1.72
N SER A 246 6.66 -0.56 2.65
CA SER A 246 5.56 0.38 2.38
C SER A 246 6.06 1.82 2.28
N GLN A 247 7.05 2.21 3.10
CA GLN A 247 7.70 3.53 3.02
C GLN A 247 8.47 3.72 1.71
N VAL A 248 9.18 2.68 1.26
CA VAL A 248 9.85 2.71 -0.06
C VAL A 248 8.83 2.92 -1.17
N TYR A 249 7.68 2.24 -1.12
CA TYR A 249 6.63 2.45 -2.11
C TYR A 249 6.04 3.86 -2.05
N ASP A 250 5.77 4.34 -0.84
CA ASP A 250 5.25 5.68 -0.61
C ASP A 250 6.18 6.77 -1.16
N GLN A 251 7.49 6.57 -1.00
CA GLN A 251 8.51 7.46 -1.54
C GLN A 251 8.49 7.45 -3.08
N VAL A 252 8.47 6.27 -3.71
CA VAL A 252 8.38 6.15 -5.19
C VAL A 252 7.13 6.86 -5.71
N LEU A 253 5.97 6.66 -5.08
CA LEU A 253 4.73 7.34 -5.44
C LEU A 253 4.85 8.87 -5.25
N SER A 254 5.46 9.29 -4.15
CA SER A 254 5.62 10.71 -3.81
C SER A 254 6.53 11.45 -4.77
N ASP A 255 7.65 10.85 -5.17
CA ASP A 255 8.60 11.46 -6.10
C ASP A 255 7.99 11.65 -7.49
N ILE A 256 7.25 10.64 -7.97
CA ILE A 256 6.55 10.73 -9.24
C ILE A 256 5.42 11.76 -9.15
N THR A 257 4.55 11.67 -8.15
CA THR A 257 3.37 12.54 -8.03
C THR A 257 3.77 14.00 -7.85
N ARG A 258 4.87 14.29 -7.13
CA ARG A 258 5.42 15.65 -6.99
C ARG A 258 5.80 16.25 -8.35
N SER A 259 6.30 15.44 -9.26
CA SER A 259 6.64 15.89 -10.62
C SER A 259 5.42 16.06 -11.53
N LEU A 260 4.33 15.34 -11.26
CA LEU A 260 3.12 15.32 -12.09
C LEU A 260 2.08 16.37 -11.68
N TYR A 261 1.97 16.67 -10.38
CA TYR A 261 0.89 17.51 -9.86
C TYR A 261 1.26 18.26 -8.58
N GLN A 262 1.17 17.62 -7.42
CA GLN A 262 1.48 18.19 -6.12
C GLN A 262 2.01 17.12 -5.16
N PRO A 263 2.70 17.48 -4.07
CA PRO A 263 3.15 16.51 -3.08
C PRO A 263 2.00 15.70 -2.50
N LEU A 264 2.22 14.40 -2.31
CA LEU A 264 1.28 13.53 -1.61
C LEU A 264 1.20 13.93 -0.12
N PRO A 265 0.02 13.84 0.52
CA PRO A 265 -0.11 14.06 1.94
C PRO A 265 0.51 12.91 2.74
N ASP A 266 0.94 13.20 3.96
CA ASP A 266 1.32 12.19 4.94
C ASP A 266 0.10 11.33 5.31
N ILE A 267 0.28 10.02 5.31
CA ILE A 267 -0.77 9.09 5.72
C ILE A 267 -0.47 8.61 7.14
N ASN A 268 -1.29 9.06 8.08
CA ASN A 268 -1.28 8.56 9.46
C ASN A 268 -2.70 8.50 10.02
N GLU A 269 -2.85 7.85 11.16
CA GLU A 269 -4.16 7.62 11.81
C GLU A 269 -4.92 8.92 12.11
N LYS A 270 -4.21 9.96 12.53
CA LYS A 270 -4.79 11.26 12.82
C LYS A 270 -5.36 11.89 11.55
N VAL A 271 -4.63 11.81 10.43
CA VAL A 271 -5.05 12.35 9.14
C VAL A 271 -6.29 11.60 8.63
N ILE A 272 -6.28 10.26 8.68
CA ILE A 272 -7.41 9.43 8.26
C ILE A 272 -8.66 9.79 9.08
N ASN A 273 -8.56 9.75 10.42
CA ASN A 273 -9.71 10.04 11.29
C ASN A 273 -10.24 11.47 11.08
N THR A 274 -9.35 12.44 10.84
CA THR A 274 -9.75 13.82 10.53
C THR A 274 -10.53 13.88 9.22
N ARG A 275 -10.07 13.21 8.17
CA ARG A 275 -10.74 13.18 6.86
C ARG A 275 -12.11 12.52 6.92
N LEU A 276 -12.21 11.37 7.59
CA LEU A 276 -13.46 10.65 7.81
C LEU A 276 -14.46 11.52 8.59
N SER A 277 -14.00 12.22 9.63
CA SER A 277 -14.86 13.13 10.38
C SER A 277 -15.44 14.26 9.52
N VAL A 278 -14.67 14.81 8.56
CA VAL A 278 -15.16 15.87 7.65
C VAL A 278 -16.22 15.31 6.70
N HIS A 279 -16.06 14.08 6.22
CA HIS A 279 -17.02 13.44 5.33
C HIS A 279 -18.32 13.06 6.03
N HIS A 280 -18.28 12.73 7.32
CA HIS A 280 -19.49 12.48 8.12
C HIS A 280 -20.39 13.72 8.31
N TYR A 281 -19.88 14.94 8.06
CA TYR A 281 -20.63 16.19 8.21
C TYR A 281 -21.04 16.84 6.86
N MET A 282 -20.78 16.18 5.72
CA MET A 282 -21.21 16.64 4.38
C MET A 282 -22.26 15.72 3.78
#